data_AF-A0AAI8T2L4-F1
#
_entry.id   AF-A0AAI8T2L4-F1
#
_cell.length_a   1.000
_cell.length_b   1.000
_cell.length_c   1.000
_cell.angle_alpha   90.00
_cell.angle_beta   90.00
_cell.angle_gamma   90.00
#
_symmetry.space_group_name_H-M   'P 1'
#
loop_
_entity.id
_entity.type
_entity.pdbx_description
1 polymer ?
#
loop_
_entity_poly.entity_id
_entity_poly.type
_entity_poly.pdbx_seq_one_letter_code
_entity_poly.pdbx_strand_id
1 'polypeptide(L)'
;MTGHVRTFHLAGGLVLAAIVSAFAAEVAMKGPEILADLKGAQVQGDGWSQDFDDGGATSYARGDSHQIGRWDVRGDQYCSLWPPSDVWACYTMTIDSSNPANERITWISADGSRSTAHLIRKGQ
;
A
#
# COMPACT_ATOMS: atom_id res chain seq x y z
N MET A 1 26.51 -20.58 69.65
CA MET A 1 26.86 -19.17 69.44
C MET A 1 26.87 -18.91 67.94
N THR A 2 26.13 -17.89 67.53
CA THR A 2 25.69 -17.57 66.16
C THR A 2 26.64 -16.56 65.50
N GLY A 3 26.84 -16.64 64.18
CA GLY A 3 27.44 -15.59 63.33
C GLY A 3 28.24 -16.19 62.15
N HIS A 4 28.23 -15.70 60.90
CA HIS A 4 27.60 -14.56 60.24
C HIS A 4 27.38 -14.88 58.74
N VAL A 5 26.37 -14.22 58.16
CA VAL A 5 25.99 -14.16 56.73
C VAL A 5 27.10 -13.57 55.85
N ARG A 6 27.25 -14.09 54.62
CA ARG A 6 27.71 -13.29 53.45
C ARG A 6 26.99 -13.70 52.17
N THR A 7 25.90 -13.00 51.89
CA THR A 7 25.27 -12.89 50.57
C THR A 7 26.11 -11.95 49.71
N PHE A 8 26.46 -12.34 48.47
CA PHE A 8 26.75 -11.38 47.41
C PHE A 8 26.08 -11.85 46.12
N HIS A 9 25.27 -10.94 45.58
CA HIS A 9 24.31 -11.14 44.52
C HIS A 9 24.97 -11.23 43.13
N LEU A 10 24.39 -12.08 42.28
CA LEU A 10 24.62 -12.17 40.84
C LEU A 10 24.39 -10.81 40.17
N ALA A 11 25.41 -10.27 39.52
CA ALA A 11 25.29 -9.10 38.66
C ALA A 11 24.72 -9.53 37.30
N GLY A 12 23.39 -9.56 37.18
CA GLY A 12 22.70 -9.76 35.90
C GLY A 12 22.64 -8.45 35.13
N GLY A 13 23.50 -8.30 34.11
CA GLY A 13 23.44 -7.18 33.18
C GLY A 13 22.19 -7.27 32.30
N LEU A 14 21.26 -6.33 32.48
CA LEU A 14 20.07 -6.17 31.64
C LEU A 14 20.48 -5.51 30.31
N VAL A 15 20.60 -6.32 29.25
CA VAL A 15 20.74 -5.82 27.88
C VAL A 15 19.38 -5.30 27.44
N LEU A 16 19.21 -3.97 27.39
CA LEU A 16 18.07 -3.34 26.72
C LEU A 16 18.23 -3.56 25.20
N ALA A 17 17.57 -4.60 24.67
CA ALA A 17 17.34 -4.72 23.24
C ALA A 17 16.31 -3.64 22.84
N ALA A 18 16.76 -2.57 22.20
CA ALA A 18 15.87 -1.61 21.56
C ALA A 18 15.14 -2.34 20.42
N ILE A 19 13.86 -2.61 20.62
CA ILE A 19 12.98 -3.19 19.61
C ILE A 19 12.71 -2.05 18.61
N VAL A 20 13.55 -1.94 17.57
CA VAL A 20 13.25 -1.06 16.45
C VAL A 20 12.11 -1.73 15.68
N SER A 21 10.88 -1.29 15.95
CA SER A 21 9.76 -1.61 15.07
C SER A 21 10.06 -0.98 13.71
N ALA A 22 10.59 -1.77 12.78
CA ALA A 22 10.63 -1.41 11.38
C ALA A 22 9.18 -1.45 10.88
N PHE A 23 8.44 -0.36 11.06
CA PHE A 23 7.27 -0.15 10.23
C PHE A 23 7.77 -0.07 8.80
N ALA A 24 7.36 -1.02 7.96
CA ALA A 24 7.55 -0.89 6.53
C ALA A 24 6.93 0.45 6.12
N ALA A 25 7.78 1.43 5.82
CA ALA A 25 7.33 2.73 5.41
C ALA A 25 6.87 2.60 3.96
N GLU A 26 5.60 2.88 3.70
CA GLU A 26 5.12 2.98 2.33
C GLU A 26 6.00 3.96 1.54
N VAL A 27 6.41 3.57 0.34
CA VAL A 27 7.28 4.36 -0.52
C VAL A 27 6.41 5.10 -1.54
N ALA A 28 6.63 6.41 -1.69
CA ALA A 28 5.94 7.19 -2.73
C ALA A 28 6.35 6.72 -4.12
N MET A 29 5.35 6.42 -4.96
CA MET A 29 5.56 5.95 -6.33
C MET A 29 5.73 7.14 -7.29
N LYS A 30 6.61 6.98 -8.27
CA LYS A 30 6.82 7.93 -9.37
C LYS A 30 5.99 7.56 -10.60
N GLY A 31 5.75 8.53 -11.47
CA GLY A 31 4.91 8.32 -12.66
C GLY A 31 5.24 7.06 -13.47
N PRO A 32 6.52 6.85 -13.85
CA PRO A 32 6.92 5.64 -14.58
C PRO A 32 6.68 4.34 -13.79
N GLU A 33 6.81 4.37 -12.47
CA GLU A 33 6.58 3.21 -11.59
C GLU A 33 5.10 2.91 -11.48
N ILE A 34 4.25 3.93 -11.28
CA ILE A 34 2.79 3.78 -11.28
C ILE A 34 2.32 3.15 -12.59
N LEU A 35 2.81 3.68 -13.72
CA LEU A 35 2.44 3.17 -15.03
C LEU A 35 2.88 1.71 -15.22
N ALA A 36 4.11 1.37 -14.83
CA ALA A 36 4.63 0.01 -14.97
C ALA A 36 3.90 -0.99 -14.07
N ASP A 37 3.57 -0.59 -12.84
CA ASP A 37 2.97 -1.47 -11.84
C ASP A 37 1.48 -1.69 -12.07
N LEU A 38 0.75 -0.68 -12.52
CA LEU A 38 -0.69 -0.79 -12.77
C LEU A 38 -1.02 -1.35 -14.16
N LYS A 39 -0.16 -1.18 -15.16
CA LYS A 39 -0.47 -1.60 -16.53
C LYS A 39 -0.73 -3.12 -16.63
N GLY A 40 -1.97 -3.49 -16.92
CA GLY A 40 -2.41 -4.88 -17.03
C GLY A 40 -2.55 -5.60 -15.68
N ALA A 41 -2.47 -4.86 -14.58
CA ALA A 41 -2.61 -5.39 -13.22
C ALA A 41 -4.06 -5.36 -12.77
N GLN A 42 -4.33 -6.10 -11.69
CA GLN A 42 -5.56 -6.02 -10.93
C GLN A 42 -5.24 -5.58 -9.51
N VAL A 43 -6.16 -4.85 -8.89
CA VAL A 43 -6.08 -4.52 -7.47
C VAL A 43 -7.35 -4.99 -6.76
N GLN A 44 -7.19 -5.44 -5.52
CA GLN A 44 -8.30 -5.95 -4.72
C GLN A 44 -8.31 -5.27 -3.34
N GLY A 45 -9.43 -4.64 -3.02
CA GLY A 45 -9.72 -4.12 -1.70
C GLY A 45 -10.87 -4.88 -1.05
N ASP A 46 -11.37 -4.35 0.07
CA ASP A 46 -12.44 -5.00 0.82
C ASP A 46 -13.77 -5.01 0.04
N GLY A 47 -14.10 -6.16 -0.56
CA GLY A 47 -15.32 -6.35 -1.36
C GLY A 47 -15.33 -5.64 -2.71
N TRP A 48 -14.18 -5.17 -3.20
CA TRP A 48 -14.08 -4.54 -4.52
C TRP A 48 -12.78 -4.92 -5.23
N SER A 49 -12.83 -4.92 -6.56
CA SER A 49 -11.66 -5.06 -7.41
C SER A 49 -11.64 -4.01 -8.51
N GLN A 50 -10.46 -3.72 -9.01
CA GLN A 50 -10.29 -2.88 -10.18
C GLN A 50 -9.22 -3.45 -11.10
N ASP A 51 -9.53 -3.57 -12.37
CA ASP A 51 -8.60 -4.02 -13.41
C ASP A 51 -8.13 -2.82 -14.22
N PHE A 52 -6.85 -2.81 -14.59
CA PHE A 52 -6.22 -1.74 -15.34
C PHE A 52 -5.77 -2.29 -16.70
N ASP A 53 -6.51 -1.93 -17.75
CA ASP A 53 -6.16 -2.35 -19.10
C ASP A 53 -4.92 -1.58 -19.61
N ASP A 54 -4.14 -2.27 -20.46
CA ASP A 54 -2.92 -1.72 -21.08
C ASP A 54 -3.17 -0.45 -21.92
N GLY A 55 -4.40 -0.25 -22.41
CA GLY A 55 -4.85 0.89 -23.22
C GLY A 55 -5.46 2.05 -22.43
N GLY A 56 -5.37 2.06 -21.10
CA GLY A 56 -5.86 3.16 -20.25
C GLY A 56 -7.37 3.08 -19.91
N ALA A 57 -8.03 1.96 -20.24
CA ALA A 57 -9.34 1.64 -19.69
C ALA A 57 -9.19 1.00 -18.30
N THR A 58 -10.20 1.17 -17.44
CA THR A 58 -10.23 0.45 -16.17
C THR A 58 -11.65 0.01 -15.85
N SER A 59 -11.78 -1.15 -15.23
CA SER A 59 -13.07 -1.69 -14.78
C SER A 59 -13.06 -1.85 -13.28
N TYR A 60 -14.06 -1.30 -12.62
CA TYR A 60 -14.25 -1.40 -11.18
C TYR A 60 -15.45 -2.28 -10.88
N ALA A 61 -15.31 -3.23 -9.97
CA ALA A 61 -16.38 -4.12 -9.52
C ALA A 61 -16.53 -4.07 -8.00
N ARG A 62 -17.76 -3.98 -7.51
CA ARG A 62 -18.11 -4.10 -6.07
C ARG A 62 -19.48 -4.76 -5.94
N GLY A 63 -19.53 -5.98 -5.40
CA GLY A 63 -20.74 -6.79 -5.42
C GLY A 63 -21.27 -6.95 -6.85
N ASP A 64 -22.56 -6.65 -7.05
CA ASP A 64 -23.20 -6.70 -8.38
C ASP A 64 -22.97 -5.43 -9.22
N SER A 65 -22.31 -4.42 -8.66
CA SER A 65 -22.04 -3.15 -9.38
C SER A 65 -20.75 -3.24 -10.18
N HIS A 66 -20.82 -2.81 -11.43
CA HIS A 66 -19.69 -2.71 -12.33
C HIS A 66 -19.66 -1.35 -13.02
N GLN A 67 -18.50 -0.72 -13.06
CA GLN A 67 -18.31 0.58 -13.71
C GLN A 67 -17.06 0.55 -14.58
N ILE A 68 -17.18 1.09 -15.79
CA ILE A 68 -16.04 1.28 -16.69
C ILE A 68 -15.61 2.74 -16.62
N GLY A 69 -14.32 2.94 -16.45
CA GLY A 69 -13.68 4.24 -16.41
C GLY A 69 -12.44 4.28 -17.28
N ARG A 70 -11.71 5.37 -17.14
CA ARG A 70 -10.36 5.52 -17.70
C ARG A 70 -9.39 5.85 -16.60
N TRP A 71 -8.15 5.45 -16.82
CA TRP A 71 -7.04 5.80 -15.95
C TRP A 71 -5.87 6.29 -16.80
N ASP A 72 -5.03 7.11 -16.18
CA ASP A 72 -3.82 7.65 -16.79
C ASP A 72 -2.85 8.07 -15.68
N VAL A 73 -1.59 8.31 -16.03
CA VAL A 73 -0.58 8.84 -15.11
C VAL A 73 -0.18 10.24 -15.55
N ARG A 74 -0.37 11.21 -14.66
CA ARG A 74 -0.05 12.63 -14.94
C ARG A 74 1.00 13.13 -13.94
N GLY A 75 2.24 13.23 -14.39
CA GLY A 75 3.37 13.46 -13.49
C GLY A 75 3.55 12.27 -12.55
N ASP A 76 3.61 12.52 -11.24
CA ASP A 76 3.74 11.49 -10.20
C ASP A 76 2.38 11.09 -9.59
N GLN A 77 1.29 11.23 -10.33
CA GLN A 77 -0.06 10.95 -9.84
C GLN A 77 -0.79 9.96 -10.73
N TYR A 78 -1.51 9.05 -10.09
CA TYR A 78 -2.55 8.26 -10.74
C TYR A 78 -3.80 9.11 -10.88
N CYS A 79 -4.34 9.17 -12.09
CA CYS A 79 -5.58 9.89 -12.38
C CYS A 79 -6.61 8.92 -12.92
N SER A 80 -7.86 9.06 -12.48
CA SER A 80 -8.98 8.28 -12.98
C SER A 80 -10.17 9.15 -13.36
N LEU A 81 -10.95 8.67 -14.31
CA LEU A 81 -12.15 9.30 -14.83
C LEU A 81 -13.27 8.28 -14.85
N TRP A 82 -14.38 8.60 -14.18
CA TRP A 82 -15.52 7.72 -14.02
C TRP A 82 -16.80 8.42 -14.49
N PRO A 83 -17.39 8.00 -15.63
CA PRO A 83 -18.67 8.52 -16.09
C PRO A 83 -19.77 8.36 -15.04
N PRO A 84 -20.72 9.32 -14.93
CA PRO A 84 -20.97 10.41 -15.89
C PRO A 84 -20.06 11.65 -15.71
N SER A 85 -19.09 11.63 -14.79
CA SER A 85 -18.12 12.72 -14.65
C SER A 85 -17.21 12.81 -15.88
N ASP A 86 -16.88 14.04 -16.28
CA ASP A 86 -15.81 14.38 -17.23
C ASP A 86 -14.54 14.92 -16.53
N VAL A 87 -14.57 15.00 -15.20
CA VAL A 87 -13.47 15.48 -14.36
C VAL A 87 -12.57 14.32 -13.93
N TRP A 88 -11.28 14.48 -14.20
CA TRP A 88 -10.24 13.57 -13.73
C TRP A 88 -9.93 13.81 -12.26
N ALA A 89 -10.00 12.74 -11.45
CA ALA A 89 -9.54 12.74 -10.07
C ALA A 89 -8.13 12.15 -10.00
N CYS A 90 -7.17 12.92 -9.47
CA CYS A 90 -5.77 12.55 -9.36
C CYS A 90 -5.35 12.32 -7.91
N TYR A 91 -4.54 11.30 -7.69
CA TYR A 91 -4.14 10.79 -6.39
C TYR A 91 -2.64 10.56 -6.37
N THR A 92 -2.00 10.92 -5.27
CA THR A 92 -0.65 10.45 -4.97
C THR A 92 -0.74 8.97 -4.64
N MET A 93 0.24 8.18 -5.09
CA MET A 93 0.31 6.76 -4.78
C MET A 93 1.54 6.41 -3.96
N THR A 94 1.37 5.46 -3.06
CA THR A 94 2.45 4.83 -2.33
C THR A 94 2.33 3.31 -2.45
N ILE A 95 3.43 2.60 -2.26
CA ILE A 95 3.50 1.13 -2.26
C ILE A 95 4.18 0.63 -0.99
N ASP A 96 3.66 -0.44 -0.42
CA ASP A 96 4.29 -1.28 0.59
C ASP A 96 4.60 -2.64 -0.01
N SER A 97 5.89 -2.87 -0.27
CA SER A 97 6.42 -4.13 -0.81
C SER A 97 7.14 -4.98 0.25
N SER A 98 6.94 -4.68 1.55
CA SER A 98 7.57 -5.45 2.64
C SER A 98 7.15 -6.91 2.69
N ASN A 99 5.97 -7.22 2.14
CA ASN A 99 5.50 -8.58 1.93
C ASN A 99 5.29 -8.84 0.42
N PRO A 100 6.23 -9.52 -0.26
CA PRO A 100 6.10 -9.81 -1.70
C PRO A 100 4.87 -10.65 -2.08
N ALA A 101 4.30 -11.41 -1.13
CA ALA A 101 3.07 -12.16 -1.36
C ALA A 101 1.80 -11.29 -1.19
N ASN A 102 1.93 -10.09 -0.63
CA ASN A 102 0.84 -9.17 -0.36
C ASN A 102 1.32 -7.72 -0.49
N GLU A 103 1.78 -7.36 -1.69
CA GLU A 103 2.16 -5.97 -1.99
C GLU A 103 0.91 -5.08 -1.94
N ARG A 104 0.99 -3.95 -1.25
CA ARG A 104 -0.15 -3.04 -1.10
C ARG A 104 0.14 -1.71 -1.74
N ILE A 105 -0.83 -1.16 -2.44
CA ILE A 105 -0.78 0.20 -2.93
C ILE A 105 -1.83 1.05 -2.23
N THR A 106 -1.48 2.30 -1.95
CA THR A 106 -2.39 3.27 -1.33
C THR A 106 -2.55 4.48 -2.23
N TRP A 107 -3.80 4.82 -2.56
CA TRP A 107 -4.16 6.09 -3.18
C TRP A 107 -4.45 7.12 -2.09
N ILE A 108 -3.89 8.31 -2.26
CA ILE A 108 -4.01 9.42 -1.31
C ILE A 108 -4.58 10.62 -2.09
N SER A 109 -5.79 11.06 -1.74
CA SER A 109 -6.41 12.24 -2.35
C SER A 109 -5.81 13.54 -1.80
N ALA A 110 -6.09 14.66 -2.46
CA ALA A 110 -5.58 15.98 -2.07
C ALA A 110 -5.98 16.42 -0.65
N ASP A 111 -7.10 15.90 -0.14
CA ASP A 111 -7.58 16.12 1.24
C ASP A 111 -6.91 15.19 2.27
N GLY A 112 -6.06 14.26 1.83
CA GLY A 112 -5.38 13.28 2.67
C GLY A 112 -6.17 11.99 2.91
N SER A 113 -7.37 11.82 2.34
CA SER A 113 -8.12 10.56 2.44
C SER A 113 -7.35 9.44 1.74
N ARG A 114 -7.37 8.23 2.32
CA ARG A 114 -6.54 7.09 1.90
C ARG A 114 -7.40 5.89 1.54
N SER A 115 -7.08 5.24 0.45
CA SER A 115 -7.65 3.95 0.05
C SER A 115 -6.52 2.99 -0.27
N THR A 116 -6.53 1.78 0.29
CA THR A 116 -5.45 0.80 0.13
C THR A 116 -5.99 -0.49 -0.47
N ALA A 117 -5.28 -1.06 -1.43
CA ALA A 117 -5.61 -2.35 -2.05
C ALA A 117 -4.38 -3.26 -2.13
N HIS A 118 -4.63 -4.56 -2.22
CA HIS A 118 -3.63 -5.55 -2.62
C HIS A 118 -3.40 -5.45 -4.12
N LEU A 119 -2.14 -5.38 -4.53
CA LEU A 119 -1.72 -5.34 -5.94
C LEU A 119 -1.46 -6.76 -6.44
N ILE A 120 -2.06 -7.09 -7.58
CA ILE A 120 -1.86 -8.34 -8.31
C ILE A 120 -1.28 -7.97 -9.67
N ARG A 121 0.04 -8.13 -9.82
CA ARG A 121 0.75 -7.72 -11.03
C ARG A 121 0.41 -8.66 -12.19
N LYS A 122 0.50 -8.13 -13.41
CA LYS A 122 0.34 -8.91 -14.63
C LYS A 122 1.32 -10.10 -14.65
N GLY A 123 0.79 -11.32 -14.70
CA GLY A 123 1.58 -12.55 -14.82
C GLY A 123 2.15 -13.12 -13.51
N GLN A 124 1.72 -12.60 -12.36
CA GLN A 124 1.89 -13.26 -11.06
C GLN A 124 0.79 -14.30 -10.80
#